data_AF-A0A645IY22-F1
#
_entry.id   AF-A0A645IY22-F1
#
_cell.length_a   1.000
_cell.length_b   1.000
_cell.length_c   1.000
_cell.angle_alpha   90.00
_cell.angle_beta   90.00
_cell.angle_gamma   90.00
#
_symmetry.space_group_name_H-M   'P 1'
#
loop_
_entity.id
_entity.type
_entity.pdbx_description
1 polymer ?
#
loop_
_entity_poly.entity_id
_entity_poly.type
_entity_poly.pdbx_seq_one_letter_code
_entity_poly.pdbx_strand_id
1 'polypeptide(L)'
;MKRLDLAINDQVGLLDIPDLTKKCQKEECISLFRTFKSYRSGELLKADEKDGMGNTLYIGSLKSEVYFCLYEKDYEQYIKLGIPLDQTKTKNRFEIRLKNDRAYHAIQDLLKGRSIESTTFSIINRYLRFADKVEGKR
;
A
#
# COMPACT_ATOMS: atom_id res chain seq x y z
N MET A 1 -12.64 -8.63 -17.03
CA MET A 1 -11.18 -8.77 -16.81
C MET A 1 -10.95 -9.36 -15.41
N LYS A 2 -10.00 -10.29 -15.21
CA LYS A 2 -9.81 -10.94 -13.90
C LYS A 2 -9.17 -10.03 -12.84
N ARG A 3 -8.15 -9.24 -13.21
CA ARG A 3 -7.42 -8.37 -12.27
C ARG A 3 -6.70 -7.23 -13.00
N LEU A 4 -6.64 -6.06 -12.36
CA LEU A 4 -5.80 -4.91 -12.72
C LEU A 4 -5.18 -4.36 -11.43
N ASP A 5 -3.88 -4.12 -11.43
CA ASP A 5 -3.19 -3.47 -10.32
C ASP A 5 -2.63 -2.13 -10.80
N LEU A 6 -2.97 -1.05 -10.09
CA LEU A 6 -2.39 0.28 -10.28
C LEU A 6 -1.37 0.51 -9.16
N ALA A 7 -0.20 1.05 -9.49
CA ALA A 7 0.88 1.23 -8.51
C ALA A 7 1.44 2.66 -8.52
N ILE A 8 1.66 3.21 -7.32
CA ILE A 8 2.39 4.46 -7.09
C ILE A 8 3.72 4.09 -6.44
N ASN A 9 4.82 4.56 -7.03
CA ASN A 9 6.17 4.41 -6.49
C ASN A 9 6.56 5.67 -5.72
N ASP A 10 6.76 5.53 -4.43
CA ASP A 10 7.32 6.55 -3.57
C ASP A 10 8.86 6.41 -3.55
N GLN A 11 9.54 7.40 -4.10
CA GLN A 11 11.01 7.42 -4.21
C GLN A 11 11.67 8.18 -3.07
N VAL A 12 10.89 8.93 -2.29
CA VAL A 12 11.41 9.85 -1.26
C VAL A 12 11.13 9.37 0.16
N GLY A 13 10.29 8.34 0.33
CA GLY A 13 9.95 7.80 1.65
C GLY A 13 8.78 8.54 2.31
N LEU A 14 7.88 9.14 1.53
CA LEU A 14 6.67 9.79 2.05
C LEU A 14 5.73 8.79 2.76
N LEU A 15 5.69 7.54 2.30
CA LEU A 15 4.82 6.51 2.87
C LEU A 15 5.55 5.73 3.97
N ASP A 16 5.50 6.21 5.20
CA ASP A 16 6.00 5.47 6.38
C ASP A 16 5.06 4.31 6.72
N ILE A 17 5.39 3.09 6.25
CA ILE A 17 4.53 1.91 6.42
C ILE A 17 4.31 1.55 7.91
N PRO A 18 5.34 1.57 8.79
CA PRO A 18 5.15 1.46 10.23
C PRO A 18 4.17 2.49 10.82
N ASP A 19 4.30 3.77 10.48
CA ASP A 19 3.41 4.82 11.00
C ASP A 19 1.97 4.65 10.49
N LEU A 20 1.78 4.40 9.20
CA LEU A 20 0.46 4.14 8.62
C LEU A 20 -0.21 2.91 9.26
N THR A 21 0.58 1.89 9.64
CA THR A 21 0.09 0.73 10.40
C THR A 21 -0.38 1.16 11.80
N LYS A 22 0.39 1.99 12.51
CA LYS A 22 -0.02 2.54 13.82
C LYS A 22 -1.29 3.36 13.71
N LYS A 23 -1.45 4.18 12.67
CA LYS A 23 -2.68 4.93 12.41
C LYS A 23 -3.89 4.03 12.20
N CYS A 24 -3.72 2.89 11.53
CA CYS A 24 -4.80 1.89 11.44
C CYS A 24 -5.20 1.32 12.81
N GLN A 25 -4.22 1.07 13.69
CA GLN A 25 -4.46 0.55 15.04
C GLN A 25 -5.11 1.58 15.98
N LYS A 26 -4.85 2.87 15.76
CA LYS A 26 -5.39 4.00 16.53
C LYS A 26 -6.73 4.53 16.02
N GLU A 27 -7.36 3.86 15.05
CA GLU A 27 -8.59 4.30 14.40
C GLU A 27 -8.45 5.66 13.66
N GLU A 28 -7.22 6.03 13.30
CA GLU A 28 -6.90 7.23 12.51
C GLU A 28 -6.91 6.94 10.99
N CYS A 29 -7.34 5.74 10.62
CA CYS A 29 -7.55 5.27 9.25
C CYS A 29 -9.06 5.25 8.94
N ILE A 30 -9.55 6.31 8.31
CA ILE A 30 -10.94 6.39 7.84
C ILE A 30 -11.04 5.64 6.52
N SER A 31 -11.79 4.55 6.49
CA SER A 31 -11.86 3.68 5.31
C SER A 31 -13.23 3.04 5.10
N LEU A 32 -13.54 2.74 3.85
CA LEU A 32 -14.67 1.84 3.49
C LEU A 32 -14.32 0.37 3.76
N PHE A 33 -13.04 0.05 3.94
CA PHE A 33 -12.59 -1.27 4.35
C PHE A 33 -12.82 -1.49 5.84
N ARG A 34 -13.10 -2.74 6.21
CA ARG A 34 -13.34 -3.15 7.62
C ARG A 34 -12.15 -3.86 8.26
N THR A 35 -11.14 -4.18 7.48
CA THR A 35 -10.01 -5.02 7.93
C THR A 35 -8.72 -4.50 7.35
N PHE A 36 -7.65 -4.58 8.12
CA PHE A 36 -6.28 -4.43 7.64
C PHE A 36 -5.43 -5.59 8.17
N LYS A 37 -4.29 -5.84 7.54
CA LYS A 37 -3.28 -6.81 8.01
C LYS A 37 -1.90 -6.19 7.82
N SER A 38 -1.08 -6.23 8.85
CA SER A 38 0.33 -5.83 8.78
C SER A 38 1.23 -7.06 8.89
N TYR A 39 2.25 -7.12 8.05
CA TYR A 39 3.30 -8.15 8.08
C TYR A 39 4.65 -7.46 8.21
N ARG A 40 5.55 -8.11 8.95
CA ARG A 40 6.93 -7.68 9.12
C ARG A 40 7.82 -8.89 8.79
N SER A 41 8.62 -8.77 7.74
CA SER A 41 9.41 -9.87 7.20
C SER A 41 10.76 -9.95 7.93
N GLY A 42 11.13 -11.12 8.48
CA GLY A 42 12.42 -11.32 9.14
C GLY A 42 13.11 -12.62 8.70
N GLU A 43 14.44 -12.65 8.73
CA GLU A 43 15.23 -13.88 8.50
C GLU A 43 15.43 -14.64 9.81
N LEU A 44 15.22 -15.96 9.81
CA LEU A 44 15.40 -16.83 10.99
C LEU A 44 16.89 -17.12 11.31
N LEU A 45 17.81 -16.87 10.38
CA LEU A 45 19.21 -17.33 10.44
C LEU A 45 20.25 -16.23 10.69
N LYS A 46 19.83 -14.96 10.84
CA LYS A 46 20.71 -13.86 11.24
C LYS A 46 20.32 -13.36 12.62
N ALA A 47 20.93 -13.96 13.65
CA ALA A 47 20.67 -13.67 15.05
C ALA A 47 21.03 -12.21 15.47
N ASP A 48 21.73 -11.46 14.63
CA ASP A 48 22.27 -10.13 14.97
C ASP A 48 21.61 -8.94 14.24
N GLU A 49 20.66 -9.14 13.32
CA GLU A 49 19.94 -8.01 12.70
C GLU A 49 18.63 -7.70 13.43
N LYS A 50 18.75 -6.95 14.52
CA LYS A 50 17.59 -6.30 15.17
C LYS A 50 16.89 -5.23 14.30
N ASP A 51 17.43 -4.88 13.12
CA ASP A 51 17.00 -3.72 12.31
C ASP A 51 16.58 -4.02 10.85
N GLY A 52 16.51 -5.27 10.40
CA GLY A 52 16.42 -5.61 8.97
C GLY A 52 15.04 -5.98 8.40
N MET A 53 13.92 -5.66 9.06
CA MET A 53 12.62 -6.22 8.69
C MET A 53 11.73 -5.31 7.84
N GLY A 54 11.51 -5.70 6.58
CA GLY A 54 10.61 -5.01 5.66
C GLY A 54 9.14 -5.07 6.09
N ASN A 55 8.43 -3.93 6.03
CA ASN A 55 7.04 -3.79 6.45
C ASN A 55 6.07 -3.84 5.27
N THR A 56 4.94 -4.50 5.46
CA THR A 56 3.83 -4.55 4.49
C THR A 56 2.49 -4.36 5.19
N LEU A 57 1.66 -3.47 4.65
CA LEU A 57 0.31 -3.16 5.12
C LEU A 57 -0.71 -3.45 4.02
N TYR A 58 -1.59 -4.41 4.28
CA TYR A 58 -2.79 -4.66 3.48
C TYR A 58 -3.99 -3.96 4.11
N ILE A 59 -4.76 -3.23 3.32
CA ILE A 59 -6.01 -2.58 3.75
C ILE A 59 -7.14 -3.10 2.86
N GLY A 60 -8.16 -3.71 3.46
CA GLY A 60 -9.17 -4.50 2.78
C GLY A 60 -8.86 -6.00 2.75
N SER A 61 -9.87 -6.80 2.42
CA SER A 61 -9.73 -8.26 2.33
C SER A 61 -9.13 -8.67 1.00
N LEU A 62 -8.17 -9.59 1.03
CA LEU A 62 -7.60 -10.23 -0.17
C LEU A 62 -8.65 -10.96 -1.03
N LYS A 63 -9.84 -11.26 -0.49
CA LYS A 63 -10.96 -11.86 -1.23
C LYS A 63 -11.84 -10.81 -1.93
N SER A 64 -11.78 -9.54 -1.52
CA SER A 64 -12.56 -8.45 -2.10
C SER A 64 -12.12 -8.11 -3.51
N GLU A 65 -13.00 -7.40 -4.23
CA GLU A 65 -12.71 -6.89 -5.58
C GLU A 65 -11.79 -5.68 -5.58
N VAL A 66 -11.61 -5.04 -4.42
CA VAL A 66 -10.65 -3.95 -4.23
C VAL A 66 -10.00 -4.11 -2.85
N TYR A 67 -8.68 -3.97 -2.82
CA TYR A 67 -7.88 -3.86 -1.60
C TYR A 67 -6.58 -3.14 -1.93
N PHE A 68 -5.95 -2.54 -0.92
CA PHE A 68 -4.70 -1.81 -1.06
C PHE A 68 -3.56 -2.59 -0.41
N CYS A 69 -2.36 -2.49 -1.00
CA CYS A 69 -1.14 -3.11 -0.51
C CYS A 69 -0.04 -2.06 -0.52
N LEU A 70 0.41 -1.64 0.66
CA LEU A 70 1.51 -0.71 0.84
C LEU A 70 2.70 -1.48 1.41
N TYR A 71 3.90 -1.29 0.88
CA TYR A 71 5.08 -1.99 1.37
C TYR A 71 6.38 -1.25 1.04
N GLU A 72 7.40 -1.56 1.82
CA GLU A 72 8.78 -1.13 1.58
C GLU A 72 9.35 -1.93 0.40
N LYS A 73 9.46 -1.25 -0.75
CA LYS A 73 9.83 -1.84 -2.03
C LYS A 73 11.33 -2.08 -2.12
N ASP A 74 12.15 -1.23 -1.52
CA ASP A 74 13.60 -1.43 -1.47
C ASP A 74 13.96 -2.66 -0.64
N TYR A 75 13.34 -2.84 0.54
CA TYR A 75 13.49 -4.06 1.33
C TYR A 75 12.98 -5.30 0.57
N GLU A 76 11.84 -5.21 -0.12
CA GLU A 76 11.35 -6.33 -0.93
C GLU A 76 12.31 -6.73 -2.06
N GLN A 77 12.95 -5.76 -2.71
CA GLN A 77 13.95 -6.00 -3.76
C GLN A 77 15.28 -6.54 -3.19
N TYR A 78 15.70 -6.06 -2.03
CA TYR A 78 16.86 -6.59 -1.31
C TYR A 78 16.67 -8.07 -0.99
N ILE A 79 15.53 -8.45 -0.39
CA ILE A 79 15.27 -9.85 -0.02
C ILE A 79 15.13 -10.75 -1.24
N LYS A 80 14.48 -10.29 -2.31
CA LYS A 80 14.22 -11.14 -3.49
C LYS A 80 15.40 -11.23 -4.45
N LEU A 81 16.11 -10.13 -4.64
CA LEU A 81 17.10 -9.99 -5.71
C LEU A 81 18.51 -9.65 -5.19
N GLY A 82 18.68 -9.44 -3.88
CA GLY A 82 19.97 -9.04 -3.29
C GLY A 82 20.39 -7.62 -3.63
N ILE A 83 19.48 -6.78 -4.15
CA ILE A 83 19.81 -5.40 -4.54
C ILE A 83 19.96 -4.54 -3.28
N PRO A 84 21.11 -3.88 -3.06
CA PRO A 84 21.30 -2.98 -1.92
C PRO A 84 20.23 -1.87 -1.83
N LEU A 85 19.86 -1.49 -0.61
CA LEU A 85 18.79 -0.51 -0.35
C LEU A 85 19.09 0.90 -0.91
N ASP A 86 20.37 1.27 -0.96
CA ASP A 86 20.87 2.52 -1.53
C ASP A 86 20.83 2.54 -3.07
N GLN A 87 20.82 1.36 -3.71
CA GLN A 87 20.73 1.21 -5.16
C GLN A 87 19.28 1.12 -5.67
N THR A 88 18.31 0.98 -4.77
CA THR A 88 16.89 0.91 -5.17
C THR A 88 16.25 2.29 -5.25
N LYS A 89 15.76 2.66 -6.44
CA LYS A 89 15.11 3.96 -6.68
C LYS A 89 13.77 4.14 -5.95
N THR A 90 13.01 3.06 -5.78
CA THR A 90 11.68 3.12 -5.14
C THR A 90 11.81 2.65 -3.70
N LYS A 91 11.55 3.55 -2.75
CA LYS A 91 11.53 3.24 -1.32
C LYS A 91 10.28 2.47 -0.95
N ASN A 92 9.11 3.02 -1.25
CA ASN A 92 7.83 2.39 -0.94
C ASN A 92 6.97 2.23 -2.20
N ARG A 93 6.07 1.27 -2.18
CA ARG A 93 5.06 1.11 -3.22
C ARG A 93 3.67 1.01 -2.61
N PHE A 94 2.75 1.79 -3.17
CA PHE A 94 1.32 1.68 -2.93
C PHE A 94 0.68 1.00 -4.13
N GLU A 95 0.07 -0.17 -3.94
CA GLU A 95 -0.69 -0.88 -4.97
C GLU A 95 -2.20 -0.85 -4.67
N ILE A 96 -2.99 -0.41 -5.66
CA ILE A 96 -4.44 -0.57 -5.72
C ILE A 96 -4.72 -1.81 -6.53
N ARG A 97 -5.27 -2.84 -5.89
CA ARG A 97 -5.51 -4.12 -6.55
C ARG A 97 -7.00 -4.30 -6.79
N LEU A 98 -7.37 -4.32 -8.06
CA LEU A 98 -8.75 -4.39 -8.54
C LEU A 98 -9.00 -5.75 -9.19
N LYS A 99 -10.17 -6.34 -8.96
CA LYS A 99 -10.60 -7.60 -9.58
C LYS A 99 -11.94 -7.45 -10.27
N ASN A 100 -12.23 -8.38 -11.17
CA ASN A 100 -13.54 -8.54 -11.81
C ASN A 100 -14.12 -7.20 -12.32
N ASP A 101 -15.27 -6.79 -11.79
CA ASP A 101 -16.00 -5.59 -12.23
C ASP A 101 -15.24 -4.31 -11.91
N ARG A 102 -14.56 -4.24 -10.75
CA ARG A 102 -13.72 -3.08 -10.40
C ARG A 102 -12.55 -2.91 -11.35
N ALA A 103 -11.92 -4.01 -11.78
CA ALA A 103 -10.87 -3.98 -12.78
C ALA A 103 -11.41 -3.56 -14.15
N TYR A 104 -12.57 -4.09 -14.54
CA TYR A 104 -13.21 -3.74 -15.80
C TYR A 104 -13.55 -2.25 -15.89
N HIS A 105 -14.19 -1.69 -14.86
CA HIS A 105 -14.55 -0.27 -14.83
C HIS A 105 -13.34 0.67 -14.83
N ALA A 106 -12.27 0.32 -14.09
CA ALA A 106 -11.05 1.12 -14.12
C ALA A 106 -10.44 1.19 -15.53
N ILE A 107 -10.48 0.10 -16.30
CA ILE A 107 -10.04 0.11 -17.71
C ILE A 107 -10.98 0.93 -18.58
N GLN A 108 -12.29 0.83 -18.39
CA GLN A 108 -13.23 1.65 -19.15
C GLN A 108 -12.98 3.14 -18.93
N ASP A 109 -12.69 3.57 -17.71
CA ASP A 109 -12.32 4.95 -17.41
C ASP A 109 -11.04 5.37 -18.16
N LEU A 110 -10.01 4.53 -18.16
CA LEU A 110 -8.74 4.80 -18.87
C LEU A 110 -8.95 4.86 -20.39
N LEU A 111 -9.73 3.93 -20.96
CA LEU A 111 -10.04 3.92 -22.40
C LEU A 111 -10.87 5.12 -22.84
N LYS A 112 -11.65 5.73 -21.94
CA LYS A 112 -12.38 6.98 -22.18
C LYS A 112 -11.51 8.23 -22.07
N GLY A 113 -10.18 8.07 -21.94
CA GLY A 113 -9.23 9.17 -21.90
C GLY A 113 -9.03 9.78 -20.51
N ARG A 114 -9.57 9.16 -19.44
CA ARG A 114 -9.24 9.59 -18.07
C ARG A 114 -7.78 9.24 -17.78
N SER A 115 -7.04 10.19 -17.20
CA SER A 115 -5.65 9.94 -16.84
C SER A 115 -5.52 8.85 -15.77
N ILE A 116 -4.39 8.15 -15.78
CA ILE A 116 -4.11 7.09 -14.79
C ILE A 116 -4.03 7.67 -13.38
N GLU A 117 -3.50 8.87 -13.23
CA GLU A 117 -3.39 9.59 -11.96
C GLU A 117 -4.79 9.92 -11.42
N SER A 118 -5.65 10.54 -12.23
CA SER A 118 -7.02 10.89 -11.83
C SER A 118 -7.81 9.64 -11.41
N THR A 119 -7.68 8.56 -12.18
CA THR A 119 -8.33 7.28 -11.86
C THR A 119 -7.82 6.72 -10.54
N THR A 120 -6.49 6.64 -10.38
CA THR A 120 -5.82 6.11 -9.17
C THR A 120 -6.21 6.90 -7.92
N PHE A 121 -6.07 8.23 -7.93
CA PHE A 121 -6.40 9.06 -6.78
C PHE A 121 -7.90 9.12 -6.47
N SER A 122 -8.77 9.01 -7.49
CA SER A 122 -10.21 8.92 -7.24
C SER A 122 -10.59 7.65 -6.46
N ILE A 123 -9.92 6.53 -6.73
CA ILE A 123 -10.11 5.29 -5.98
C ILE A 123 -9.56 5.44 -4.56
N ILE A 124 -8.35 5.98 -4.39
CA ILE A 124 -7.75 6.19 -3.06
C ILE A 124 -8.65 7.07 -2.20
N ASN A 125 -8.99 8.27 -2.69
CA ASN A 125 -9.79 9.26 -1.96
C ASN A 125 -11.20 8.77 -1.60
N ARG A 126 -11.75 7.83 -2.39
CA ARG A 126 -13.04 7.21 -2.07
C ARG A 126 -12.94 6.21 -0.93
N TYR A 127 -11.84 5.47 -0.83
CA TYR A 127 -11.74 4.29 0.03
C TYR A 127 -10.90 4.49 1.29
N LEU A 128 -9.98 5.43 1.30
CA LEU A 128 -8.99 5.55 2.36
C LEU A 128 -8.58 7.00 2.60
N ARG A 129 -8.55 7.38 3.88
CA ARG A 129 -7.95 8.62 4.37
C ARG A 129 -7.27 8.34 5.70
N PHE A 130 -5.99 8.68 5.79
CA PHE A 130 -5.30 8.79 7.07
C PHE A 130 -5.48 10.20 7.61
N ALA A 131 -5.88 10.32 8.88
CA ALA A 131 -6.04 11.59 9.57
C ALA A 131 -5.09 11.65 10.78
N ASP A 132 -4.94 12.83 11.35
CA ASP A 132 -4.37 13.02 12.68
C ASP A 132 -5.51 13.28 13.65
N LYS A 133 -5.49 12.62 14.82
CA LYS A 133 -6.46 12.92 15.86
C LYS A 133 -6.23 14.33 16.40
N VAL A 134 -7.27 15.16 16.34
CA VAL A 134 -7.27 16.48 16.96
C VAL A 134 -8.00 16.36 18.29
N GLU A 135 -7.32 16.72 19.38
CA GLU A 135 -7.89 16.65 20.73
C GLU A 135 -9.20 17.48 20.79
N GLY A 136 -10.26 16.89 21.35
CA GLY A 136 -11.59 17.51 21.41
C GLY A 136 -12.42 17.46 20.11
N LYS A 137 -11.92 16.86 19.03
CA LYS A 137 -12.72 16.57 17.82
C LYS A 137 -12.83 15.06 17.60
N ARG A 138 -14.04 14.62 17.27
CA ARG A 138 -14.31 13.26 16.79
C ARG A 138 -13.90 13.12 15.33
#